data_AF-A0A6G0XMP9-F1
#
_entry.id   AF-A0A6G0XMP9-F1
#
_cell.length_a   1.000
_cell.length_b   1.000
_cell.length_c   1.000
_cell.angle_alpha   90.00
_cell.angle_beta   90.00
_cell.angle_gamma   90.00
#
_symmetry.space_group_name_H-M   'P 1'
#
loop_
_entity.id
_entity.type
_entity.pdbx_description
1 polymer ?
#
loop_
_entity_poly.entity_id
_entity_poly.type
_entity_poly.pdbx_seq_one_letter_code
_entity_poly.pdbx_strand_id
1 'polypeptide(L)'
;MVKVVVALGAMLATANAGTITEYPESVLKKIDTTVDPCQDFYEYACGSWYKNQTVVDSSYDMTTVIRRDTVDVVVKVLQSNEPKISAFYKSCMDTDTLEKLGVSPLSKSLSAIRDAKTKRDLLDITAGLLKHKLPLFALVIVKGDDRDATTNTLFALQSALPLTNAENYLDDNLWSNVEVDYKHYITTVLKLAGHSQQDASDAAVKIIKFEKALARSMLSTLEMKNAQASREDYYPFSLYDAAKRFPSTVGPLLLSFDLNTTYPEPITPKSRIVFSNLSYFDKTEVLINATSLDDLKTVVEYRLLQVSAPYLSSDFEKAHLAFFEQKLKGVTSLPTRAVKCTIDAMENLGDLLGSYYLKQRWSTAQSTKVMEILDGLVASVKSSIEKTEWLDGWTRTNALTKLAKIDYQVGGPGTPELYDDVDFDADAYLVNSWRMFKSSLEGNIR
;
A
#
# COMPACT_ATOMS: atom_id res chain seq x y z
N MET A 1 -10.42 -68.27 32.99
CA MET A 1 -11.02 -67.04 33.55
C MET A 1 -9.92 -66.02 33.72
N VAL A 2 -9.80 -65.08 32.79
CA VAL A 2 -8.87 -63.94 32.87
C VAL A 2 -9.74 -62.70 32.76
N LYS A 3 -9.79 -61.91 33.83
CA LYS A 3 -10.60 -60.69 33.91
C LYS A 3 -9.92 -59.60 33.10
N VAL A 4 -10.55 -59.20 32.00
CA VAL A 4 -10.21 -57.97 31.27
C VAL A 4 -10.76 -56.80 32.08
N VAL A 5 -9.87 -56.00 32.66
CA VAL A 5 -10.21 -54.73 33.30
C VAL A 5 -10.27 -53.68 32.18
N VAL A 6 -11.50 -53.31 31.78
CA VAL A 6 -11.73 -52.15 30.92
C VAL A 6 -11.59 -50.91 31.80
N ALA A 7 -10.50 -50.17 31.64
CA ALA A 7 -10.34 -48.86 32.25
C ALA A 7 -11.24 -47.85 31.53
N LEU A 8 -12.45 -47.64 32.08
CA LEU A 8 -13.20 -46.40 31.86
C LEU A 8 -12.43 -45.26 32.54
N GLY A 9 -11.86 -44.34 31.76
CA GLY A 9 -11.13 -43.22 32.34
C GLY A 9 -10.62 -42.22 31.32
N ALA A 10 -11.50 -41.68 30.47
CA ALA A 10 -11.25 -40.44 29.72
C ALA A 10 -12.57 -39.82 29.25
N MET A 11 -13.42 -39.40 30.19
CA MET A 11 -14.42 -38.37 29.93
C MET A 11 -14.27 -37.34 31.02
N LEU A 12 -13.77 -36.16 30.68
CA LEU A 12 -14.14 -34.84 31.23
C LEU A 12 -13.09 -33.81 30.79
N ALA A 13 -13.20 -33.44 29.52
CA ALA A 13 -12.90 -32.10 29.04
C ALA A 13 -13.51 -31.94 27.64
N THR A 14 -14.81 -32.26 27.49
CA THR A 14 -15.57 -31.61 26.42
C THR A 14 -15.70 -30.16 26.86
N ALA A 15 -14.84 -29.31 26.31
CA ALA A 15 -15.13 -27.89 26.28
C ALA A 15 -16.58 -27.75 25.79
N ASN A 16 -17.41 -27.03 26.55
CA ASN A 16 -18.68 -26.53 26.04
C ASN A 16 -18.37 -25.47 24.95
N ALA A 17 -17.79 -25.90 23.83
CA ALA A 17 -18.14 -25.32 22.56
C ALA A 17 -19.60 -25.73 22.39
N GLY A 18 -20.53 -24.83 22.69
CA GLY A 18 -21.94 -25.07 22.49
C GLY A 18 -22.10 -25.67 21.10
N THR A 19 -22.67 -26.87 21.01
CA THR A 19 -23.10 -27.43 19.73
C THR A 19 -24.13 -26.44 19.20
N ILE A 20 -23.73 -25.59 18.27
CA ILE A 20 -24.67 -24.82 17.45
C ILE A 20 -25.44 -25.88 16.67
N THR A 21 -26.60 -26.28 17.20
CA THR A 21 -27.46 -27.27 16.54
C THR A 21 -28.18 -26.66 15.34
N GLU A 22 -28.21 -25.33 15.24
CA GLU A 22 -28.83 -24.59 14.15
C GLU A 22 -27.98 -23.36 13.78
N TYR A 23 -27.52 -23.31 12.53
CA TYR A 23 -26.88 -22.12 11.99
C TYR A 23 -27.90 -20.97 11.87
N PRO A 24 -27.47 -19.70 11.99
CA PRO A 24 -28.32 -18.56 11.66
C PRO A 24 -28.90 -18.70 10.25
N GLU A 25 -30.15 -18.26 10.04
CA GLU A 25 -30.82 -18.34 8.74
C GLU A 25 -30.00 -17.70 7.61
N SER A 26 -29.27 -16.61 7.91
CA SER A 26 -28.37 -15.93 6.99
C SER A 26 -27.18 -16.78 6.52
N VAL A 27 -26.75 -17.75 7.34
CA VAL A 27 -25.71 -18.74 7.00
C VAL A 27 -26.33 -19.90 6.23
N LEU A 28 -27.47 -20.42 6.68
CA LEU A 28 -28.17 -21.52 6.00
C LEU A 28 -28.49 -21.18 4.53
N LYS A 29 -28.88 -19.93 4.24
CA LYS A 29 -29.13 -19.44 2.87
C LYS A 29 -27.91 -19.48 1.95
N LYS A 30 -26.68 -19.61 2.49
CA LYS A 30 -25.43 -19.64 1.72
C LYS A 30 -24.91 -21.05 1.43
N ILE A 31 -25.35 -22.03 2.22
CA ILE A 31 -24.95 -23.44 2.13
C ILE A 31 -25.72 -24.12 0.98
N ASP A 32 -25.03 -24.93 0.19
CA ASP A 32 -25.62 -25.88 -0.75
C ASP A 32 -25.61 -27.29 -0.15
N THR A 33 -26.73 -27.69 0.45
CA THR A 33 -26.87 -29.00 1.11
C THR A 33 -26.97 -30.17 0.14
N THR A 34 -26.97 -29.93 -1.18
CA THR A 34 -26.96 -30.99 -2.19
C THR A 34 -25.56 -31.56 -2.46
N VAL A 35 -24.52 -30.85 -2.00
CA VAL A 35 -23.12 -31.27 -2.15
C VAL A 35 -22.64 -31.97 -0.89
N ASP A 36 -21.90 -33.06 -1.06
CA ASP A 36 -21.27 -33.76 0.06
C ASP A 36 -20.11 -32.91 0.61
N PRO A 37 -20.16 -32.44 1.88
CA PRO A 37 -19.09 -31.65 2.48
C PRO A 37 -17.76 -32.40 2.55
N CYS A 38 -17.75 -33.74 2.48
CA CYS A 38 -16.54 -34.55 2.44
C CYS A 38 -15.89 -34.61 1.04
N GLN A 39 -16.61 -34.22 -0.02
CA GLN A 39 -16.11 -34.18 -1.39
C GLN A 39 -15.69 -32.76 -1.80
N ASP A 40 -16.55 -31.78 -1.55
CA ASP A 40 -16.27 -30.37 -1.83
C ASP A 40 -16.89 -29.47 -0.75
N PHE A 41 -16.10 -29.20 0.29
CA PHE A 41 -16.56 -28.36 1.40
C PHE A 41 -16.79 -26.90 0.97
N TYR A 42 -16.12 -26.41 -0.08
CA TYR A 42 -16.31 -25.05 -0.56
C TYR A 42 -17.67 -24.91 -1.24
N GLU A 43 -18.00 -25.80 -2.19
CA GLU A 43 -19.30 -25.77 -2.85
C GLU A 43 -20.43 -26.07 -1.85
N TYR A 44 -20.23 -27.00 -0.89
CA TYR A 44 -21.19 -27.18 0.20
C TYR A 44 -21.40 -25.89 1.02
N ALA A 45 -20.34 -25.22 1.47
CA ALA A 45 -20.47 -24.08 2.36
C ALA A 45 -20.91 -22.78 1.66
N CYS A 46 -20.55 -22.61 0.38
CA CYS A 46 -20.67 -21.35 -0.36
C CYS A 46 -21.49 -21.45 -1.66
N GLY A 47 -21.82 -22.65 -2.13
CA GLY A 47 -22.38 -22.89 -3.48
C GLY A 47 -23.70 -22.16 -3.72
N SER A 48 -24.60 -22.14 -2.75
CA SER A 48 -25.86 -21.38 -2.86
C SER A 48 -25.61 -19.87 -2.93
N TRP A 49 -24.61 -19.36 -2.22
CA TRP A 49 -24.22 -17.95 -2.35
C TRP A 49 -23.64 -17.68 -3.74
N TYR A 50 -22.71 -18.53 -4.20
CA TYR A 50 -22.04 -18.41 -5.49
C TYR A 50 -23.02 -18.41 -6.67
N LYS A 51 -24.00 -19.33 -6.67
CA LYS A 51 -25.05 -19.43 -7.70
C LYS A 51 -25.97 -18.21 -7.76
N ASN A 52 -26.18 -17.55 -6.62
CA ASN A 52 -27.11 -16.43 -6.49
C ASN A 52 -26.43 -15.06 -6.57
N GLN A 53 -25.10 -14.99 -6.61
CA GLN A 53 -24.41 -13.72 -6.73
C GLN A 53 -24.16 -13.35 -8.19
N THR A 54 -24.49 -12.12 -8.52
CA THR A 54 -24.01 -11.49 -9.75
C THR A 54 -22.67 -10.83 -9.43
N VAL A 55 -21.62 -11.29 -10.10
CA VAL A 55 -20.32 -10.63 -10.03
C VAL A 55 -20.41 -9.34 -10.86
N VAL A 56 -20.46 -8.19 -10.19
CA VAL A 56 -20.59 -6.86 -10.85
C VAL A 56 -19.20 -6.22 -11.12
N ASP A 57 -18.14 -6.73 -10.47
CA ASP A 57 -16.75 -6.24 -10.53
C ASP A 57 -15.76 -7.36 -10.88
N SER A 58 -14.46 -7.07 -11.03
CA SER A 58 -13.45 -8.11 -11.33
C SER A 58 -13.27 -9.16 -10.23
N SER A 59 -13.70 -8.87 -9.00
CA SER A 59 -13.77 -9.82 -7.90
C SER A 59 -14.92 -9.45 -6.96
N TYR A 60 -15.62 -10.46 -6.42
CA TYR A 60 -16.68 -10.28 -5.43
C TYR A 60 -16.51 -11.33 -4.33
N ASP A 61 -16.09 -10.90 -3.15
CA ASP A 61 -15.78 -11.76 -2.01
C ASP A 61 -16.28 -11.18 -0.68
N MET A 62 -15.97 -11.84 0.44
CA MET A 62 -16.36 -11.37 1.77
C MET A 62 -15.78 -9.98 2.11
N THR A 63 -14.56 -9.68 1.65
CA THR A 63 -13.94 -8.37 1.89
C THR A 63 -14.69 -7.27 1.15
N THR A 64 -15.19 -7.56 -0.05
CA THR A 64 -16.00 -6.66 -0.86
C THR A 64 -17.31 -6.30 -0.16
N VAL A 65 -17.98 -7.28 0.45
CA VAL A 65 -19.21 -7.07 1.23
C VAL A 65 -18.92 -6.20 2.45
N ILE A 66 -17.88 -6.52 3.24
CA ILE A 66 -17.49 -5.73 4.42
C ILE A 66 -17.09 -4.31 4.03
N ARG A 67 -16.37 -4.13 2.91
CA ARG A 67 -15.96 -2.82 2.42
C ARG A 67 -17.18 -1.97 2.06
N ARG A 68 -18.19 -2.54 1.39
CA ARG A 68 -19.45 -1.83 1.09
C ARG A 68 -20.16 -1.36 2.35
N ASP A 69 -20.36 -2.27 3.31
CA ASP A 69 -20.99 -1.93 4.59
C ASP A 69 -20.20 -0.84 5.35
N THR A 70 -18.88 -0.86 5.23
CA THR A 70 -17.98 0.14 5.82
C THR A 70 -18.16 1.50 5.14
N VAL A 71 -18.13 1.54 3.80
CA VAL A 71 -18.33 2.76 3.00
C VAL A 71 -19.67 3.40 3.34
N ASP A 72 -20.75 2.63 3.49
CA ASP A 72 -22.08 3.17 3.84
C ASP A 72 -22.10 3.88 5.20
N VAL A 73 -21.32 3.40 6.18
CA VAL A 73 -21.15 4.08 7.48
C VAL A 73 -20.30 5.33 7.33
N VAL A 74 -19.19 5.23 6.59
CA VAL A 74 -18.30 6.37 6.36
C VAL A 74 -19.03 7.49 5.64
N VAL A 75 -19.86 7.20 4.64
CA VAL A 75 -20.68 8.21 3.96
C VAL A 75 -21.55 9.00 4.95
N LYS A 76 -22.11 8.36 5.98
CA LYS A 76 -22.87 9.05 7.04
C LYS A 76 -21.98 9.96 7.88
N VAL A 77 -20.73 9.55 8.15
CA VAL A 77 -19.73 10.42 8.81
C VAL A 77 -19.36 11.61 7.92
N LEU A 78 -19.17 11.40 6.62
CA LEU A 78 -18.87 12.49 5.68
C LEU A 78 -20.00 13.54 5.64
N GLN A 79 -21.25 13.11 5.85
CA GLN A 79 -22.44 13.96 5.92
C GLN A 79 -22.62 14.69 7.26
N SER A 80 -21.87 14.33 8.32
CA SER A 80 -22.01 14.98 9.63
C SER A 80 -21.34 16.36 9.73
N ASN A 81 -20.85 16.90 8.61
CA ASN A 81 -20.22 18.23 8.48
C ASN A 81 -18.99 18.44 9.38
N GLU A 82 -18.23 17.39 9.67
CA GLU A 82 -16.95 17.51 10.37
C GLU A 82 -15.95 18.29 9.51
N PRO A 83 -15.47 19.48 9.93
CA PRO A 83 -14.87 20.47 9.02
C PRO A 83 -13.76 19.91 8.12
N LYS A 84 -12.79 19.18 8.69
CA LYS A 84 -11.65 18.63 7.95
C LYS A 84 -12.06 17.52 6.98
N ILE A 85 -12.83 16.56 7.47
CA ILE A 85 -13.35 15.43 6.69
C ILE A 85 -14.20 15.96 5.52
N SER A 86 -15.11 16.89 5.81
CA SER A 86 -16.00 17.46 4.80
C SER A 86 -15.26 18.33 3.80
N ALA A 87 -14.22 19.08 4.20
CA ALA A 87 -13.41 19.86 3.26
C ALA A 87 -12.67 18.98 2.25
N PHE A 88 -12.00 17.92 2.72
CA PHE A 88 -11.33 16.96 1.82
C PHE A 88 -12.35 16.30 0.87
N TYR A 89 -13.45 15.77 1.41
CA TYR A 89 -14.48 15.11 0.60
C TYR A 89 -15.11 16.06 -0.43
N LYS A 90 -15.42 17.30 -0.06
CA LYS A 90 -15.96 18.32 -0.98
C LYS A 90 -14.99 18.65 -2.11
N SER A 91 -13.68 18.77 -1.80
CA SER A 91 -12.67 19.01 -2.83
C SER A 91 -12.60 17.89 -3.87
N CYS A 92 -12.81 16.64 -3.44
CA CYS A 92 -12.95 15.53 -4.37
C CYS A 92 -14.27 15.60 -5.13
N MET A 93 -15.39 15.95 -4.50
CA MET A 93 -16.71 15.92 -5.14
C MET A 93 -16.91 17.03 -6.19
N ASP A 94 -16.25 18.19 -6.05
CA ASP A 94 -16.43 19.34 -6.94
C ASP A 94 -15.72 19.17 -8.30
N THR A 95 -16.40 18.52 -9.24
CA THR A 95 -15.91 18.36 -10.62
C THR A 95 -15.74 19.68 -11.35
N ASP A 96 -16.60 20.67 -11.10
CA ASP A 96 -16.55 21.93 -11.84
C ASP A 96 -15.24 22.68 -11.56
N THR A 97 -14.77 22.63 -10.32
CA THR A 97 -13.47 23.17 -9.94
C THR A 97 -12.33 22.35 -10.54
N LEU A 98 -12.39 21.01 -10.52
CA LEU A 98 -11.35 20.18 -11.14
C LEU A 98 -11.26 20.37 -12.66
N GLU A 99 -12.38 20.52 -13.37
CA GLU A 99 -12.40 20.81 -14.81
C GLU A 99 -11.75 22.16 -15.13
N LYS A 100 -12.06 23.20 -14.33
CA LYS A 100 -11.45 24.52 -14.49
C LYS A 100 -9.95 24.49 -14.23
N LEU A 101 -9.51 23.74 -13.22
CA LEU A 101 -8.10 23.62 -12.86
C LEU A 101 -7.32 22.78 -13.88
N GLY A 102 -7.89 21.71 -14.43
CA GLY A 102 -7.20 20.83 -15.36
C GLY A 102 -5.87 20.32 -14.78
N VAL A 103 -4.77 20.57 -15.49
CA VAL A 103 -3.40 20.23 -15.06
C VAL A 103 -2.72 21.34 -14.22
N SER A 104 -3.35 22.50 -14.08
CA SER A 104 -2.73 23.69 -13.48
C SER A 104 -2.19 23.52 -12.04
N PRO A 105 -2.74 22.64 -11.17
CA PRO A 105 -2.14 22.38 -9.85
C PRO A 105 -0.71 21.85 -9.92
N LEU A 106 -0.30 21.26 -11.06
CA LEU A 106 1.05 20.75 -11.28
C LEU A 106 2.01 21.78 -11.86
N SER A 107 1.55 22.97 -12.26
CA SER A 107 2.33 23.92 -13.07
C SER A 107 3.70 24.25 -12.47
N LYS A 108 3.76 24.49 -11.15
CA LYS A 108 5.04 24.79 -10.47
C LYS A 108 6.03 23.64 -10.58
N SER A 109 5.57 22.41 -10.33
CA SER A 109 6.39 21.21 -10.39
C SER A 109 6.82 20.89 -11.83
N LEU A 110 5.89 21.01 -12.79
CA LEU A 110 6.17 20.81 -14.21
C LEU A 110 7.18 21.82 -14.75
N SER A 111 7.02 23.11 -14.41
CA SER A 111 7.99 24.15 -14.78
C SER A 111 9.36 23.87 -14.18
N ALA A 112 9.44 23.50 -12.89
CA ALA A 112 10.72 23.16 -12.26
C ALA A 112 11.42 22.00 -13.00
N ILE A 113 10.70 20.93 -13.34
CA ILE A 113 11.24 19.79 -14.10
C ILE A 113 11.77 20.24 -15.47
N ARG A 114 10.96 20.99 -16.23
CA ARG A 114 11.29 21.45 -17.58
C ARG A 114 12.48 22.42 -17.57
N ASP A 115 12.56 23.28 -16.55
CA ASP A 115 13.57 24.32 -16.43
C ASP A 115 14.91 23.84 -15.88
N ALA A 116 14.96 22.65 -15.25
CA ALA A 116 16.19 22.06 -14.71
C ALA A 116 17.35 22.11 -15.72
N LYS A 117 18.52 22.63 -15.33
CA LYS A 117 19.65 22.84 -16.25
C LYS A 117 20.65 21.71 -16.19
N THR A 118 20.72 21.02 -15.06
CA THR A 118 21.60 19.88 -14.85
C THR A 118 20.81 18.66 -14.38
N LYS A 119 21.43 17.47 -14.48
CA LYS A 119 20.87 16.26 -13.85
C LYS A 119 20.74 16.45 -12.34
N ARG A 120 21.68 17.13 -11.70
CA ARG A 120 21.62 17.37 -10.26
C ARG A 120 20.37 18.17 -9.89
N ASP A 121 20.10 19.26 -10.60
CA ASP A 121 18.90 20.08 -10.38
C ASP A 121 17.63 19.22 -10.49
N LEU A 122 17.55 18.38 -11.53
CA LEU A 122 16.40 17.52 -11.74
C LEU A 122 16.25 16.47 -10.64
N LEU A 123 17.35 15.89 -10.16
CA LEU A 123 17.34 14.89 -9.09
C LEU A 123 16.94 15.51 -7.75
N ASP A 124 17.36 16.75 -7.48
CA ASP A 124 16.92 17.51 -6.29
C ASP A 124 15.43 17.84 -6.36
N ILE A 125 14.93 18.26 -7.53
CA ILE A 125 13.50 18.45 -7.76
C ILE A 125 12.74 17.14 -7.55
N THR A 126 13.22 16.05 -8.15
CA THR A 126 12.58 14.72 -8.07
C THR A 126 12.52 14.22 -6.62
N ALA A 127 13.58 14.41 -5.84
CA ALA A 127 13.60 14.06 -4.43
C ALA A 127 12.53 14.83 -3.63
N GLY A 128 12.39 16.13 -3.89
CA GLY A 128 11.33 16.95 -3.30
C GLY A 128 9.91 16.47 -3.64
N LEU A 129 9.72 15.86 -4.82
CA LEU A 129 8.42 15.29 -5.25
C LEU A 129 8.01 14.05 -4.46
N LEU A 130 8.88 13.45 -3.64
CA LEU A 130 8.43 12.42 -2.70
C LEU A 130 7.32 12.98 -1.80
N LYS A 131 7.43 14.24 -1.35
CA LYS A 131 6.37 14.93 -0.56
C LYS A 131 5.05 15.11 -1.33
N HIS A 132 5.07 14.90 -2.64
CA HIS A 132 3.92 14.90 -3.55
C HIS A 132 3.52 13.47 -3.97
N LYS A 133 3.79 12.47 -3.11
CA LYS A 133 3.51 11.04 -3.34
C LYS A 133 4.28 10.41 -4.51
N LEU A 134 5.37 11.02 -4.98
CA LEU A 134 6.16 10.50 -6.10
C LEU A 134 7.54 9.94 -5.65
N PRO A 135 7.63 8.66 -5.26
CA PRO A 135 8.90 7.95 -5.28
C PRO A 135 9.21 7.54 -6.74
N LEU A 136 10.40 7.89 -7.26
CA LEU A 136 10.81 7.54 -8.63
C LEU A 136 12.04 6.64 -8.71
N PHE A 137 13.15 7.03 -8.10
CA PHE A 137 14.41 6.27 -8.17
C PHE A 137 14.72 5.49 -6.89
N ALA A 138 14.20 5.96 -5.77
CA ALA A 138 14.29 5.32 -4.46
C ALA A 138 13.11 5.77 -3.61
N LEU A 139 12.85 5.03 -2.54
CA LEU A 139 11.92 5.41 -1.49
C LEU A 139 12.67 5.34 -0.15
N VAL A 140 12.60 6.40 0.65
CA VAL A 140 13.10 6.40 2.03
C VAL A 140 11.91 6.39 2.98
N ILE A 141 11.90 5.44 3.90
CA ILE A 141 10.87 5.32 4.96
C ILE A 141 11.52 5.10 6.31
N VAL A 142 10.76 5.37 7.38
CA VAL A 142 11.11 4.93 8.73
C VAL A 142 10.22 3.75 9.11
N LYS A 143 10.84 2.68 9.59
CA LYS A 143 10.14 1.53 10.19
C LYS A 143 10.97 0.96 11.34
N GLY A 144 10.38 0.04 12.10
CA GLY A 144 11.10 -0.71 13.14
C GLY A 144 12.34 -1.40 12.56
N ASP A 145 13.46 -1.37 13.29
CA ASP A 145 14.69 -2.00 12.83
C ASP A 145 14.58 -3.52 12.87
N ASP A 146 14.85 -4.15 11.73
CA ASP A 146 14.78 -5.61 11.55
C ASP A 146 15.77 -6.38 12.45
N ARG A 147 16.81 -5.69 12.95
CA ARG A 147 17.85 -6.21 13.87
C ARG A 147 17.70 -5.73 15.32
N ASP A 148 16.90 -4.71 15.58
CA ASP A 148 16.61 -4.18 16.91
C ASP A 148 15.18 -3.61 16.97
N ALA A 149 14.23 -4.45 17.37
CA ALA A 149 12.82 -4.09 17.45
C ALA A 149 12.49 -3.00 18.50
N THR A 150 13.47 -2.55 19.30
CA THR A 150 13.28 -1.44 20.26
C THR A 150 13.52 -0.06 19.64
N THR A 151 14.00 0.00 18.40
CA THR A 151 14.30 1.24 17.70
C THR A 151 13.67 1.28 16.32
N ASN A 152 13.41 2.50 15.84
CA ASN A 152 13.12 2.75 14.43
C ASN A 152 14.42 3.13 13.71
N THR A 153 14.46 2.90 12.40
CA THR A 153 15.56 3.36 11.56
C THR A 153 15.09 3.69 10.15
N LEU A 154 15.89 4.47 9.42
CA LEU A 154 15.62 4.77 8.03
C LEU A 154 15.95 3.55 7.16
N PHE A 155 15.09 3.30 6.17
CA PHE A 155 15.32 2.30 5.14
C PHE A 155 15.26 2.94 3.76
N ALA A 156 16.22 2.62 2.91
CA ALA A 156 16.19 2.88 1.47
C ALA A 156 15.65 1.64 0.75
N LEU A 157 14.54 1.82 0.04
CA LEU A 157 13.85 0.78 -0.73
C LEU A 157 13.90 1.08 -2.24
N GLN A 158 13.82 0.02 -3.05
CA GLN A 158 13.60 0.18 -4.48
C GLN A 158 12.27 0.90 -4.74
N SER A 159 12.24 1.80 -5.72
CA SER A 159 11.02 2.53 -6.03
C SER A 159 10.01 1.64 -6.73
N ALA A 160 8.72 1.99 -6.67
CA ALA A 160 7.69 1.25 -7.39
C ALA A 160 7.58 1.72 -8.84
N LEU A 161 7.43 0.78 -9.77
CA LEU A 161 7.07 1.09 -11.16
C LEU A 161 5.55 1.28 -11.30
N PRO A 162 5.09 2.02 -12.32
CA PRO A 162 3.65 2.19 -12.55
C PRO A 162 2.92 0.86 -12.77
N LEU A 163 3.52 -0.11 -13.48
CA LEU A 163 2.94 -1.46 -13.61
C LEU A 163 3.21 -2.35 -12.39
N THR A 164 3.55 -1.79 -11.22
CA THR A 164 3.82 -2.43 -9.92
C THR A 164 5.05 -3.34 -9.85
N ASN A 165 5.13 -4.34 -10.72
CA ASN A 165 6.12 -5.42 -10.67
C ASN A 165 7.05 -5.37 -11.87
N ALA A 166 8.33 -5.69 -11.67
CA ALA A 166 9.34 -5.71 -12.74
C ALA A 166 8.97 -6.72 -13.84
N GLU A 167 8.36 -7.84 -13.46
CA GLU A 167 7.92 -8.91 -14.37
C GLU A 167 6.95 -8.42 -15.44
N ASN A 168 6.09 -7.44 -15.13
CA ASN A 168 5.15 -6.86 -16.11
C ASN A 168 5.87 -6.15 -17.28
N TYR A 169 7.15 -5.80 -17.12
CA TYR A 169 7.97 -5.18 -18.15
C TYR A 169 8.92 -6.15 -18.85
N LEU A 170 9.29 -7.24 -18.17
CA LEU A 170 10.38 -8.13 -18.56
C LEU A 170 9.90 -9.48 -19.09
N ASP A 171 8.72 -9.94 -18.69
CA ASP A 171 8.08 -11.11 -19.29
C ASP A 171 7.39 -10.70 -20.60
N ASP A 172 7.75 -11.37 -21.70
CA ASP A 172 7.26 -11.01 -23.04
C ASP A 172 5.74 -11.23 -23.17
N ASN A 173 5.17 -12.25 -22.52
CA ASN A 173 3.74 -12.51 -22.57
C ASN A 173 2.97 -11.44 -21.81
N LEU A 174 3.38 -11.13 -20.57
CA LEU A 174 2.77 -10.06 -19.78
C LEU A 174 2.91 -8.71 -20.47
N TRP A 175 4.10 -8.39 -20.98
CA TRP A 175 4.37 -7.12 -21.66
C TRP A 175 3.53 -6.96 -22.92
N SER A 176 3.43 -7.99 -23.77
CA SER A 176 2.65 -7.94 -25.01
C SER A 176 1.16 -7.66 -24.77
N ASN A 177 0.62 -8.07 -23.61
CA ASN A 177 -0.78 -7.85 -23.23
C ASN A 177 -1.07 -6.40 -22.80
N VAL A 178 -0.05 -5.63 -22.41
CA VAL A 178 -0.21 -4.28 -21.82
C VAL A 178 0.47 -3.17 -22.61
N GLU A 179 1.43 -3.48 -23.49
CA GLU A 179 2.26 -2.48 -24.17
C GLU A 179 1.45 -1.42 -24.91
N VAL A 180 0.48 -1.84 -25.71
CA VAL A 180 -0.32 -0.92 -26.56
C VAL A 180 -1.16 0.01 -25.69
N ASP A 181 -1.85 -0.54 -24.70
CA ASP A 181 -2.68 0.22 -23.78
C ASP A 181 -1.84 1.15 -22.90
N TYR A 182 -0.64 0.71 -22.51
CA TYR A 182 0.25 1.53 -21.69
C TYR A 182 0.84 2.70 -22.48
N LYS A 183 1.26 2.46 -23.72
CA LYS A 183 1.64 3.53 -24.66
C LYS A 183 0.50 4.53 -24.84
N HIS A 184 -0.71 4.03 -25.05
CA HIS A 184 -1.90 4.88 -25.19
C HIS A 184 -2.15 5.73 -23.94
N TYR A 185 -2.03 5.15 -22.75
CA TYR A 185 -2.16 5.87 -21.49
C TYR A 185 -1.12 6.99 -21.37
N ILE A 186 0.17 6.68 -21.56
CA ILE A 186 1.26 7.67 -21.49
C ILE A 186 1.01 8.83 -22.46
N THR A 187 0.72 8.52 -23.72
CA THR A 187 0.47 9.54 -24.74
C THR A 187 -0.76 10.39 -24.41
N THR A 188 -1.82 9.78 -23.84
CA THR A 188 -3.04 10.49 -23.44
C THR A 188 -2.77 11.49 -22.33
N VAL A 189 -2.11 11.08 -21.24
CA VAL A 189 -1.84 12.00 -20.12
C VAL A 189 -0.88 13.13 -20.49
N LEU A 190 0.10 12.87 -21.37
CA LEU A 190 1.00 13.91 -21.88
C LEU A 190 0.26 14.92 -22.76
N LYS A 191 -0.66 14.47 -23.62
CA LYS A 191 -1.49 15.38 -24.42
C LYS A 191 -2.39 16.25 -23.57
N LEU A 192 -3.01 15.67 -22.54
CA LEU A 192 -3.80 16.44 -21.57
C LEU A 192 -2.95 17.48 -20.81
N ALA A 193 -1.64 17.23 -20.68
CA ALA A 193 -0.67 18.18 -20.13
C ALA A 193 -0.11 19.20 -21.16
N GLY A 194 -0.65 19.22 -22.38
CA GLY A 194 -0.33 20.20 -23.43
C GLY A 194 0.72 19.77 -24.46
N HIS A 195 1.18 18.51 -24.45
CA HIS A 195 2.10 18.01 -25.47
C HIS A 195 1.40 17.77 -26.81
N SER A 196 2.12 17.92 -27.92
CA SER A 196 1.61 17.53 -29.24
C SER A 196 1.48 16.00 -29.33
N GLN A 197 0.69 15.51 -30.29
CA GLN A 197 0.54 14.07 -30.53
C GLN A 197 1.89 13.39 -30.83
N GLN A 198 2.76 14.07 -31.59
CA GLN A 198 4.06 13.53 -31.97
C GLN A 198 4.99 13.48 -30.74
N ASP A 199 5.10 14.59 -30.00
CA ASP A 199 5.96 14.67 -28.81
C ASP A 199 5.55 13.64 -27.75
N ALA A 200 4.23 13.50 -27.52
CA ALA A 200 3.70 12.53 -26.58
C ALA A 200 3.93 11.07 -27.00
N SER A 201 4.00 10.79 -28.31
CA SER A 201 4.30 9.45 -28.83
C SER A 201 5.79 9.12 -28.70
N ASP A 202 6.66 10.08 -29.01
CA ASP A 202 8.11 9.93 -28.87
C ASP A 202 8.51 9.81 -27.40
N ALA A 203 7.88 10.59 -26.52
CA ALA A 203 8.03 10.49 -25.07
C ALA A 203 7.65 9.10 -24.54
N ALA A 204 6.54 8.51 -25.00
CA ALA A 204 6.12 7.19 -24.56
C ALA A 204 7.17 6.10 -24.83
N VAL A 205 7.85 6.16 -25.98
CA VAL A 205 8.95 5.23 -26.31
C VAL A 205 10.12 5.39 -25.33
N LYS A 206 10.51 6.63 -25.02
CA LYS A 206 11.59 6.95 -24.08
C LYS A 206 11.27 6.50 -22.66
N ILE A 207 10.06 6.78 -22.19
CA ILE A 207 9.56 6.40 -20.87
C ILE A 207 9.59 4.89 -20.71
N ILE A 208 8.99 4.14 -21.64
CA ILE A 208 8.96 2.68 -21.59
C ILE A 208 10.37 2.09 -21.62
N LYS A 209 11.27 2.63 -22.46
CA LYS A 209 12.66 2.19 -22.51
C LYS A 209 13.36 2.37 -21.16
N PHE A 210 13.16 3.51 -20.51
CA PHE A 210 13.72 3.79 -19.19
C PHE A 210 13.13 2.86 -18.13
N GLU A 211 11.79 2.72 -18.07
CA GLU A 211 11.11 1.86 -17.10
C GLU A 211 11.51 0.39 -17.25
N LYS A 212 11.64 -0.13 -18.48
CA LYS A 212 12.18 -1.47 -18.73
C LYS A 212 13.62 -1.62 -18.24
N ALA A 213 14.46 -0.60 -18.41
CA ALA A 213 15.83 -0.64 -17.91
C ALA A 213 15.87 -0.61 -16.38
N LEU A 214 15.01 0.20 -15.75
CA LEU A 214 14.88 0.25 -14.29
C LEU A 214 14.33 -1.06 -13.72
N ALA A 215 13.36 -1.68 -14.38
CA ALA A 215 12.82 -2.99 -14.01
C ALA A 215 13.91 -4.07 -13.94
N ARG A 216 14.90 -4.06 -14.85
CA ARG A 216 16.05 -5.00 -14.81
C ARG A 216 16.99 -4.81 -13.62
N SER A 217 16.90 -3.67 -12.94
CA SER A 217 17.66 -3.38 -11.72
C SER A 217 16.93 -3.86 -10.46
N MET A 218 15.63 -4.11 -10.55
CA MET A 218 14.79 -4.50 -9.42
C MET A 218 14.89 -5.99 -9.10
N LEU A 219 14.66 -6.34 -7.84
CA LEU A 219 14.32 -7.72 -7.48
C LEU A 219 12.90 -8.03 -7.97
N SER A 220 12.70 -9.28 -8.38
CA SER A 220 11.37 -9.86 -8.60
C SER A 220 10.55 -9.87 -7.31
N THR A 221 9.24 -10.06 -7.44
CA THR A 221 8.34 -10.13 -6.27
C THR A 221 8.73 -11.26 -5.32
N LEU A 222 9.16 -12.40 -5.88
CA LEU A 222 9.61 -13.55 -5.09
C LEU A 222 10.92 -13.26 -4.36
N GLU A 223 11.90 -12.68 -5.06
CA GLU A 223 13.17 -12.30 -4.44
C GLU A 223 12.98 -11.26 -3.34
N MET A 224 12.11 -10.27 -3.54
CA MET A 224 11.76 -9.31 -2.48
C MET A 224 11.18 -10.00 -1.25
N LYS A 225 10.27 -10.97 -1.41
CA LYS A 225 9.71 -11.74 -0.30
C LYS A 225 10.78 -12.57 0.40
N ASN A 226 11.67 -13.20 -0.35
CA ASN A 226 12.76 -14.00 0.22
C ASN A 226 13.77 -13.14 0.99
N ALA A 227 14.16 -11.98 0.46
CA ALA A 227 15.05 -11.03 1.12
C ALA A 227 14.43 -10.51 2.43
N GLN A 228 13.13 -10.18 2.42
CA GLN A 228 12.40 -9.77 3.62
C GLN A 228 12.29 -10.89 4.67
N ALA A 229 12.08 -12.13 4.23
CA ALA A 229 11.92 -13.28 5.11
C ALA A 229 13.25 -13.70 5.77
N SER A 230 14.34 -13.72 5.01
CA SER A 230 15.66 -14.11 5.53
C SER A 230 16.21 -13.07 6.51
N ARG A 231 15.86 -11.78 6.31
CA ARG A 231 16.46 -10.62 6.99
C ARG A 231 17.98 -10.55 6.82
N GLU A 232 18.55 -11.34 5.90
CA GLU A 232 19.99 -11.40 5.65
C GLU A 232 20.46 -10.15 4.91
N ASP A 233 19.61 -9.62 4.03
CA ASP A 233 19.85 -8.36 3.33
C ASP A 233 19.61 -7.15 4.25
N TYR A 234 20.66 -6.84 5.01
CA TYR A 234 20.69 -5.74 5.95
C TYR A 234 22.04 -5.02 5.84
N TYR A 235 22.06 -3.91 5.10
CA TYR A 235 23.29 -3.15 4.85
C TYR A 235 23.15 -1.74 5.44
N PRO A 236 23.62 -1.51 6.69
CA PRO A 236 23.56 -0.20 7.33
C PRO A 236 24.68 0.71 6.83
N PHE A 237 24.36 1.96 6.55
CA PHE A 237 25.29 3.03 6.22
C PHE A 237 25.06 4.23 7.12
N SER A 238 26.10 5.03 7.35
CA SER A 238 25.90 6.41 7.81
C SER A 238 25.17 7.20 6.71
N LEU A 239 24.45 8.27 7.08
CA LEU A 239 23.79 9.12 6.09
C LEU A 239 24.77 9.73 5.10
N TYR A 240 25.97 10.11 5.58
CA TYR A 240 27.08 10.59 4.76
C TYR A 240 27.54 9.55 3.72
N ASP A 241 27.85 8.32 4.15
CA ASP A 241 28.36 7.28 3.26
C ASP A 241 27.30 6.84 2.24
N ALA A 242 26.03 6.79 2.65
CA ALA A 242 24.91 6.50 1.76
C ALA A 242 24.76 7.58 0.69
N ALA A 243 24.77 8.86 1.08
CA ALA A 243 24.66 9.98 0.13
C ALA A 243 25.85 10.04 -0.84
N LYS A 244 27.05 9.68 -0.37
CA LYS A 244 28.26 9.62 -1.19
C LYS A 244 28.25 8.46 -2.17
N ARG A 245 27.79 7.28 -1.76
CA ARG A 245 27.70 6.09 -2.63
C ARG A 245 26.57 6.19 -3.65
N PHE A 246 25.45 6.78 -3.25
CA PHE A 246 24.24 6.89 -4.06
C PHE A 246 23.85 8.36 -4.32
N PRO A 247 24.69 9.11 -5.05
CA PRO A 247 24.51 10.55 -5.23
C PRO A 247 23.32 10.92 -6.13
N SER A 248 22.75 9.98 -6.89
CA SER A 248 21.62 10.24 -7.78
C SER A 248 20.29 9.76 -7.22
N THR A 249 20.30 8.78 -6.31
CA THR A 249 19.08 8.19 -5.74
C THR A 249 18.85 8.64 -4.30
N VAL A 250 19.62 8.10 -3.34
CA VAL A 250 19.39 8.31 -1.91
C VAL A 250 19.92 9.66 -1.41
N GLY A 251 21.05 10.14 -1.91
CA GLY A 251 21.63 11.42 -1.48
C GLY A 251 20.67 12.62 -1.61
N PRO A 252 20.06 12.86 -2.79
CA PRO A 252 19.04 13.90 -2.96
C PRO A 252 17.84 13.75 -2.00
N LEU A 253 17.38 12.51 -1.76
CA LEU A 253 16.28 12.26 -0.83
C LEU A 253 16.63 12.65 0.60
N LEU A 254 17.80 12.24 1.10
CA LEU A 254 18.25 12.61 2.45
C LEU A 254 18.32 14.13 2.63
N LEU A 255 18.87 14.83 1.63
CA LEU A 255 18.93 16.30 1.62
C LEU A 255 17.54 16.96 1.60
N SER A 256 16.57 16.38 0.90
CA SER A 256 15.19 16.92 0.84
C SER A 256 14.44 16.87 2.17
N PHE A 257 14.95 16.11 3.14
CA PHE A 257 14.46 16.03 4.53
C PHE A 257 15.36 16.77 5.53
N ASP A 258 16.28 17.61 5.05
CA ASP A 258 17.22 18.37 5.88
C ASP A 258 18.13 17.48 6.74
N LEU A 259 18.38 16.23 6.31
CA LEU A 259 19.25 15.30 7.03
C LEU A 259 20.73 15.60 6.77
N ASN A 260 21.57 15.48 7.81
CA ASN A 260 22.99 15.77 7.69
C ASN A 260 23.71 14.70 6.86
N THR A 261 24.19 15.10 5.68
CA THR A 261 24.98 14.26 4.77
C THR A 261 26.37 14.83 4.49
N THR A 262 26.81 15.82 5.28
CA THR A 262 28.00 16.64 4.95
C THR A 262 29.29 16.05 5.51
N TYR A 263 29.24 15.44 6.69
CA TYR A 263 30.43 14.89 7.37
C TYR A 263 30.15 13.48 7.88
N PRO A 264 31.18 12.62 7.97
CA PRO A 264 31.04 11.31 8.58
C PRO A 264 30.56 11.42 10.03
N GLU A 265 29.55 10.63 10.38
CA GLU A 265 29.05 10.48 11.73
C GLU A 265 29.05 8.99 12.12
N PRO A 266 29.18 8.65 13.42
CA PRO A 266 29.01 7.27 13.88
C PRO A 266 27.64 6.74 13.48
N ILE A 267 27.59 5.47 13.08
CA ILE A 267 26.33 4.78 12.77
C ILE A 267 25.59 4.54 14.09
N THR A 268 24.47 5.24 14.27
CA THR A 268 23.53 5.03 15.37
C THR A 268 22.12 4.82 14.78
N PRO A 269 21.14 4.32 15.55
CA PRO A 269 19.76 4.21 15.05
C PRO A 269 19.20 5.52 14.45
N LYS A 270 19.66 6.68 14.94
CA LYS A 270 19.24 8.03 14.50
C LYS A 270 20.05 8.61 13.33
N SER A 271 21.22 8.05 13.04
CA SER A 271 22.19 8.58 12.05
C SER A 271 22.54 7.55 10.97
N ARG A 272 21.71 6.52 10.81
CA ARG A 272 21.91 5.45 9.83
C ARG A 272 20.73 5.30 8.90
N ILE A 273 21.02 4.73 7.74
CA ILE A 273 20.04 4.24 6.79
C ILE A 273 20.40 2.82 6.38
N VAL A 274 19.39 1.94 6.31
CA VAL A 274 19.53 0.54 5.99
C VAL A 274 19.05 0.27 4.56
N PHE A 275 19.82 -0.52 3.83
CA PHE A 275 19.45 -1.00 2.51
C PHE A 275 19.13 -2.50 2.57
N SER A 276 18.14 -2.92 1.80
CA SER A 276 17.79 -4.35 1.63
C SER A 276 18.09 -4.88 0.22
N ASN A 277 18.64 -4.06 -0.66
CA ASN A 277 19.02 -4.46 -2.02
C ASN A 277 20.04 -3.48 -2.62
N LEU A 278 21.33 -3.65 -2.29
CA LEU A 278 22.38 -2.75 -2.81
C LEU A 278 22.50 -2.80 -4.34
N SER A 279 22.28 -3.97 -4.94
CA SER A 279 22.42 -4.14 -6.40
C SER A 279 21.46 -3.24 -7.18
N TYR A 280 20.23 -3.07 -6.70
CA TYR A 280 19.28 -2.14 -7.32
C TYR A 280 19.81 -0.71 -7.33
N PHE A 281 20.33 -0.22 -6.21
CA PHE A 281 20.81 1.16 -6.13
C PHE A 281 22.05 1.35 -7.00
N ASP A 282 23.01 0.42 -6.93
CA ASP A 282 24.23 0.49 -7.77
C ASP A 282 23.86 0.52 -9.27
N LYS A 283 22.94 -0.35 -9.73
CA LYS A 283 22.49 -0.37 -11.14
C LYS A 283 21.65 0.86 -11.51
N THR A 284 20.83 1.37 -10.59
CA THR A 284 20.00 2.56 -10.83
C THR A 284 20.86 3.83 -10.95
N GLU A 285 21.91 3.96 -10.15
CA GLU A 285 22.92 5.03 -10.31
C GLU A 285 23.55 5.01 -11.71
N VAL A 286 23.93 3.83 -12.21
CA VAL A 286 24.46 3.66 -13.58
C VAL A 286 23.42 4.07 -14.62
N LEU A 287 22.17 3.62 -14.48
CA LEU A 287 21.09 3.95 -15.41
C LEU A 287 20.82 5.46 -15.49
N ILE A 288 20.73 6.14 -14.34
CA ILE A 288 20.50 7.59 -14.29
C ILE A 288 21.69 8.34 -14.91
N ASN A 289 22.91 7.91 -14.63
CA ASN A 289 24.11 8.51 -15.21
C ASN A 289 24.20 8.31 -16.73
N ALA A 290 23.73 7.18 -17.26
CA ALA A 290 23.71 6.89 -18.69
C ALA A 290 22.55 7.58 -19.44
N THR A 291 21.45 7.93 -18.77
CA THR A 291 20.26 8.53 -19.40
C THR A 291 20.46 10.03 -19.64
N SER A 292 20.07 10.58 -20.79
CA SER A 292 20.21 12.02 -21.06
C SER A 292 19.36 12.87 -20.09
N LEU A 293 19.72 14.15 -19.88
CA LEU A 293 18.90 15.04 -19.04
C LEU A 293 17.47 15.17 -19.59
N ASP A 294 17.32 15.33 -20.90
CA ASP A 294 16.01 15.52 -21.53
C ASP A 294 15.13 14.26 -21.41
N ASP A 295 15.72 13.08 -21.53
CA ASP A 295 14.97 11.83 -21.32
C ASP A 295 14.59 11.66 -19.84
N LEU A 296 15.48 12.03 -18.89
CA LEU A 296 15.13 12.03 -17.47
C LEU A 296 14.01 13.01 -17.16
N LYS A 297 14.02 14.23 -17.71
CA LYS A 297 12.91 15.18 -17.57
C LYS A 297 11.60 14.59 -18.07
N THR A 298 11.63 13.94 -19.24
CA THR A 298 10.47 13.26 -19.82
C THR A 298 9.91 12.19 -18.88
N VAL A 299 10.78 11.37 -18.29
CA VAL A 299 10.37 10.33 -17.33
C VAL A 299 9.78 10.94 -16.06
N VAL A 300 10.45 11.93 -15.45
CA VAL A 300 10.00 12.57 -14.21
C VAL A 300 8.66 13.29 -14.41
N GLU A 301 8.51 14.00 -15.53
CA GLU A 301 7.27 14.68 -15.89
C GLU A 301 6.10 13.70 -16.04
N TYR A 302 6.29 12.63 -16.82
CA TYR A 302 5.26 11.60 -16.95
C TYR A 302 4.89 10.98 -15.61
N ARG A 303 5.88 10.68 -14.77
CA ARG A 303 5.63 10.02 -13.49
C ARG A 303 4.86 10.91 -12.53
N LEU A 304 5.13 12.23 -12.52
CA LEU A 304 4.33 13.22 -11.81
C LEU A 304 2.89 13.28 -12.33
N LEU A 305 2.69 13.27 -13.64
CA LEU A 305 1.36 13.25 -14.25
C LEU A 305 0.61 11.96 -13.90
N GLN A 306 1.27 10.80 -13.98
CA GLN A 306 0.67 9.50 -13.74
C GLN A 306 0.15 9.33 -12.31
N VAL A 307 0.96 9.71 -11.30
CA VAL A 307 0.54 9.65 -9.88
C VAL A 307 -0.54 10.68 -9.54
N SER A 308 -0.55 11.82 -10.23
CA SER A 308 -1.50 12.90 -9.96
C SER A 308 -2.82 12.74 -10.72
N ALA A 309 -2.85 11.97 -11.81
CA ALA A 309 -4.02 11.83 -12.69
C ALA A 309 -5.35 11.52 -11.99
N PRO A 310 -5.42 10.67 -10.94
CA PRO A 310 -6.67 10.41 -10.20
C PRO A 310 -7.27 11.62 -9.46
N TYR A 311 -6.52 12.71 -9.36
CA TYR A 311 -6.85 13.91 -8.57
C TYR A 311 -6.99 15.19 -9.41
N LEU A 312 -6.88 15.09 -10.74
CA LEU A 312 -6.99 16.21 -11.69
C LEU A 312 -8.41 16.25 -12.31
N SER A 313 -8.55 16.86 -13.49
CA SER A 313 -9.82 16.88 -14.23
C SER A 313 -10.28 15.48 -14.64
N SER A 314 -11.57 15.36 -14.98
CA SER A 314 -12.22 14.09 -15.32
C SER A 314 -11.53 13.35 -16.45
N ASP A 315 -10.90 14.04 -17.39
CA ASP A 315 -10.22 13.39 -18.51
C ASP A 315 -8.92 12.70 -18.10
N PHE A 316 -8.18 13.26 -17.14
CA PHE A 316 -7.03 12.58 -16.52
C PHE A 316 -7.50 11.38 -15.68
N GLU A 317 -8.55 11.58 -14.88
CA GLU A 317 -9.12 10.52 -14.04
C GLU A 317 -9.61 9.34 -14.90
N LYS A 318 -10.38 9.61 -15.97
CA LYS A 318 -10.85 8.59 -16.92
C LYS A 318 -9.70 7.84 -17.57
N ALA A 319 -8.65 8.54 -18.03
CA ALA A 319 -7.49 7.88 -18.62
C ALA A 319 -6.79 6.95 -17.62
N HIS A 320 -6.67 7.38 -16.36
CA HIS A 320 -6.11 6.56 -15.29
C HIS A 320 -6.97 5.33 -15.02
N LEU A 321 -8.27 5.50 -14.80
CA LEU A 321 -9.21 4.42 -14.48
C LEU A 321 -9.30 3.40 -15.63
N ALA A 322 -9.36 3.86 -16.88
CA ALA A 322 -9.40 2.99 -18.05
C ALA A 322 -8.19 2.05 -18.12
N PHE A 323 -7.00 2.55 -17.79
CA PHE A 323 -5.79 1.73 -17.83
C PHE A 323 -5.57 0.93 -16.53
N PHE A 324 -5.44 1.60 -15.39
CA PHE A 324 -5.03 0.95 -14.13
C PHE A 324 -6.14 0.12 -13.47
N GLU A 325 -7.40 0.48 -13.66
CA GLU A 325 -8.52 -0.28 -13.08
C GLU A 325 -9.13 -1.24 -14.10
N GLN A 326 -9.56 -0.74 -15.26
CA GLN A 326 -10.27 -1.60 -16.23
C GLN A 326 -9.32 -2.55 -16.95
N LYS A 327 -8.24 -2.04 -17.57
CA LYS A 327 -7.32 -2.88 -18.34
C LYS A 327 -6.46 -3.78 -17.45
N LEU A 328 -5.84 -3.26 -16.40
CA LEU A 328 -4.91 -4.04 -15.57
C LEU A 328 -5.61 -4.92 -14.54
N LYS A 329 -6.70 -4.46 -13.92
CA LYS A 329 -7.41 -5.21 -12.86
C LYS A 329 -8.73 -5.82 -13.32
N GLY A 330 -9.13 -5.62 -14.58
CA GLY A 330 -10.35 -6.19 -15.16
C GLY A 330 -11.64 -5.57 -14.63
N VAL A 331 -11.59 -4.38 -14.02
CA VAL A 331 -12.77 -3.76 -13.41
C VAL A 331 -13.80 -3.40 -14.49
N THR A 332 -14.98 -4.00 -14.41
CA THR A 332 -16.06 -3.85 -15.40
C THR A 332 -16.95 -2.64 -15.14
N SER A 333 -17.05 -2.19 -13.89
CA SER A 333 -17.85 -1.02 -13.50
C SER A 333 -17.02 -0.09 -12.62
N LEU A 334 -16.84 1.16 -13.05
CA LEU A 334 -16.09 2.13 -12.25
C LEU A 334 -16.96 2.61 -11.07
N PRO A 335 -16.37 2.82 -9.88
CA PRO A 335 -17.10 3.34 -8.74
C PRO A 335 -17.68 4.73 -9.06
N THR A 336 -18.83 5.05 -8.46
CA THR A 336 -19.35 6.42 -8.52
C THR A 336 -18.36 7.38 -7.86
N ARG A 337 -18.39 8.67 -8.25
CA ARG A 337 -17.51 9.69 -7.66
C ARG A 337 -17.63 9.74 -6.13
N ALA A 338 -18.84 9.64 -5.60
CA ALA A 338 -19.07 9.60 -4.15
C ALA A 338 -18.34 8.43 -3.47
N VAL A 339 -18.39 7.23 -4.06
CA VAL A 339 -17.69 6.05 -3.54
C VAL A 339 -16.17 6.24 -3.63
N LYS A 340 -15.68 6.73 -4.76
CA LYS A 340 -14.25 7.02 -4.98
C LYS A 340 -13.73 8.05 -3.97
N CYS A 341 -14.40 9.19 -3.83
CA CYS A 341 -14.07 10.23 -2.86
C CYS A 341 -14.16 9.73 -1.40
N THR A 342 -15.06 8.79 -1.12
CA THR A 342 -15.12 8.14 0.21
C THR A 342 -13.88 7.29 0.46
N ILE A 343 -13.48 6.47 -0.51
CA ILE A 343 -12.27 5.65 -0.44
C ILE A 343 -11.02 6.53 -0.30
N ASP A 344 -10.89 7.59 -1.11
CA ASP A 344 -9.77 8.53 -1.00
C ASP A 344 -9.73 9.21 0.38
N ALA A 345 -10.89 9.57 0.94
CA ALA A 345 -10.93 10.11 2.30
C ALA A 345 -10.47 9.07 3.33
N MET A 346 -10.88 7.80 3.19
CA MET A 346 -10.44 6.71 4.07
C MET A 346 -8.92 6.47 3.98
N GLU A 347 -8.34 6.53 2.78
CA GLU A 347 -6.90 6.33 2.56
C GLU A 347 -6.05 7.51 3.05
N ASN A 348 -6.57 8.73 2.97
CA ASN A 348 -5.82 9.92 3.36
C ASN A 348 -6.09 10.37 4.81
N LEU A 349 -7.25 10.03 5.39
CA LEU A 349 -7.71 10.49 6.72
C LEU A 349 -8.08 9.30 7.64
N GLY A 350 -7.40 8.17 7.48
CA GLY A 350 -7.78 6.88 8.07
C GLY A 350 -8.02 6.92 9.58
N ASP A 351 -7.09 7.48 10.35
CA ASP A 351 -7.20 7.55 11.82
C ASP A 351 -8.34 8.47 12.29
N LEU A 352 -8.47 9.64 11.65
CA LEU A 352 -9.52 10.61 11.92
C LEU A 352 -10.89 10.01 11.61
N LEU A 353 -11.09 9.47 10.40
CA LEU A 353 -12.35 8.81 10.01
C LEU A 353 -12.62 7.55 10.85
N GLY A 354 -11.58 6.77 11.13
CA GLY A 354 -11.64 5.59 11.97
C GLY A 354 -12.19 5.92 13.36
N SER A 355 -11.77 7.04 13.95
CA SER A 355 -12.28 7.50 15.25
C SER A 355 -13.79 7.75 15.23
N TYR A 356 -14.35 8.28 14.14
CA TYR A 356 -15.80 8.44 13.99
C TYR A 356 -16.52 7.13 13.69
N TYR A 357 -15.92 6.28 12.87
CA TYR A 357 -16.46 4.95 12.56
C TYR A 357 -16.59 4.09 13.82
N LEU A 358 -15.56 4.08 14.66
CA LEU A 358 -15.52 3.32 15.91
C LEU A 358 -16.59 3.78 16.90
N LYS A 359 -16.84 5.10 17.02
CA LYS A 359 -17.95 5.62 17.84
C LYS A 359 -19.32 5.05 17.43
N GLN A 360 -19.49 4.65 16.17
CA GLN A 360 -20.76 4.11 15.66
C GLN A 360 -20.82 2.58 15.66
N ARG A 361 -19.70 1.88 15.54
CA ARG A 361 -19.65 0.44 15.23
C ARG A 361 -18.88 -0.40 16.25
N TRP A 362 -18.18 0.25 17.17
CA TRP A 362 -17.33 -0.39 18.16
C TRP A 362 -17.81 -0.09 19.58
N SER A 363 -17.82 -1.13 20.42
CA SER A 363 -18.28 -1.06 21.80
C SER A 363 -17.38 -1.86 22.71
N THR A 364 -17.40 -1.53 24.00
CA THR A 364 -16.65 -2.27 25.03
C THR A 364 -17.03 -3.75 25.04
N ALA A 365 -18.30 -4.09 24.84
CA ALA A 365 -18.76 -5.48 24.79
C ALA A 365 -18.16 -6.27 23.61
N GLN A 366 -18.06 -5.64 22.43
CA GLN A 366 -17.38 -6.24 21.29
C GLN A 366 -15.89 -6.44 21.56
N SER A 367 -15.23 -5.45 22.17
CA SER A 367 -13.82 -5.54 22.55
C SER A 367 -13.57 -6.71 23.51
N THR A 368 -14.33 -6.80 24.61
CA THR A 368 -14.27 -7.93 25.54
C THR A 368 -14.46 -9.25 24.84
N LYS A 369 -15.44 -9.34 23.93
CA LYS A 369 -15.70 -10.61 23.23
C LYS A 369 -14.57 -11.02 22.30
N VAL A 370 -13.95 -10.06 21.60
CA VAL A 370 -12.80 -10.34 20.73
C VAL A 370 -11.59 -10.75 21.57
N MET A 371 -11.36 -10.12 22.72
CA MET A 371 -10.27 -10.51 23.63
C MET A 371 -10.45 -11.96 24.15
N GLU A 372 -11.66 -12.36 24.54
CA GLU A 372 -11.95 -13.76 24.91
C GLU A 372 -11.60 -14.75 23.79
N ILE A 373 -11.93 -14.41 22.53
CA ILE A 373 -11.62 -15.24 21.37
C ILE A 373 -10.10 -15.33 21.17
N LEU A 374 -9.38 -14.22 21.28
CA LEU A 374 -7.93 -14.17 21.15
C LEU A 374 -7.25 -15.00 22.23
N ASP A 375 -7.67 -14.90 23.49
CA ASP A 375 -7.14 -15.71 24.59
C ASP A 375 -7.31 -17.21 24.33
N GLY A 376 -8.48 -17.62 23.83
CA GLY A 376 -8.76 -19.00 23.43
C GLY A 376 -7.87 -19.48 22.28
N LEU A 377 -7.65 -18.62 21.27
CA LEU A 377 -6.76 -18.92 20.13
C LEU A 377 -5.31 -19.08 20.59
N VAL A 378 -4.80 -18.19 21.44
CA VAL A 378 -3.44 -18.30 22.02
C VAL A 378 -3.28 -19.59 22.79
N ALA A 379 -4.25 -19.94 23.63
CA ALA A 379 -4.22 -21.18 24.39
C ALA A 379 -4.20 -22.41 23.47
N SER A 380 -4.95 -22.40 22.38
CA SER A 380 -4.97 -23.48 21.38
C SER A 380 -3.62 -23.61 20.64
N VAL A 381 -3.06 -22.48 20.19
CA VAL A 381 -1.73 -22.45 19.56
C VAL A 381 -0.65 -22.92 20.52
N LYS A 382 -0.70 -22.48 21.79
CA LYS A 382 0.19 -22.95 22.85
C LYS A 382 0.15 -24.46 22.97
N SER A 383 -1.05 -25.04 23.09
CA SER A 383 -1.22 -26.49 23.21
C SER A 383 -0.69 -27.24 21.98
N SER A 384 -0.87 -26.67 20.78
CA SER A 384 -0.36 -27.23 19.54
C SER A 384 1.17 -27.22 19.50
N ILE A 385 1.79 -26.10 19.88
CA ILE A 385 3.26 -25.97 19.99
C ILE A 385 3.81 -26.92 21.04
N GLU A 386 3.11 -27.16 22.16
CA GLU A 386 3.56 -28.09 23.21
C GLU A 386 3.53 -29.55 22.77
N LYS A 387 2.59 -29.93 21.88
CA LYS A 387 2.35 -31.34 21.50
C LYS A 387 2.98 -31.76 20.18
N THR A 388 3.31 -30.81 19.31
CA THR A 388 3.76 -31.17 17.96
C THR A 388 5.11 -31.89 17.95
N GLU A 389 5.31 -32.89 17.12
CA GLU A 389 6.52 -33.74 17.15
C GLU A 389 7.66 -33.22 16.25
N TRP A 390 7.35 -32.36 15.27
CA TRP A 390 8.35 -31.85 14.32
C TRP A 390 9.25 -30.74 14.90
N LEU A 391 8.91 -30.20 16.06
CA LEU A 391 9.72 -29.19 16.75
C LEU A 391 10.66 -29.83 17.77
N ASP A 392 11.96 -29.54 17.64
CA ASP A 392 12.91 -29.83 18.71
C ASP A 392 12.60 -29.01 19.98
N GLY A 393 13.20 -29.41 21.11
CA GLY A 393 12.95 -28.78 22.40
C GLY A 393 13.33 -27.29 22.46
N TRP A 394 14.45 -26.90 21.82
CA TRP A 394 14.92 -25.52 21.84
C TRP A 394 14.02 -24.60 21.02
N THR A 395 13.65 -25.02 19.81
CA THR A 395 12.73 -24.29 18.93
C THR A 395 11.35 -24.15 19.59
N ARG A 396 10.88 -25.21 20.27
CA ARG A 396 9.61 -25.17 21.03
C ARG A 396 9.63 -24.14 22.15
N THR A 397 10.68 -24.12 22.98
CA THR A 397 10.82 -23.14 24.05
C THR A 397 10.83 -21.71 23.51
N ASN A 398 11.52 -21.46 22.40
CA ASN A 398 11.53 -20.14 21.75
C ASN A 398 10.17 -19.77 21.17
N ALA A 399 9.46 -20.71 20.54
CA ALA A 399 8.12 -20.49 20.00
C ALA A 399 7.13 -20.13 21.12
N LEU A 400 7.16 -20.83 22.25
CA LEU A 400 6.34 -20.51 23.43
C LEU A 400 6.71 -19.16 24.04
N THR A 401 8.00 -18.83 24.10
CA THR A 401 8.47 -17.51 24.57
C THR A 401 7.95 -16.38 23.69
N LYS A 402 7.95 -16.58 22.36
CA LYS A 402 7.38 -15.62 21.41
C LYS A 402 5.87 -15.51 21.56
N LEU A 403 5.17 -16.64 21.69
CA LEU A 403 3.72 -16.68 21.86
C LEU A 403 3.27 -15.90 23.11
N ALA A 404 4.01 -16.01 24.21
CA ALA A 404 3.75 -15.29 25.46
C ALA A 404 3.96 -13.76 25.36
N LYS A 405 4.56 -13.27 24.27
CA LYS A 405 4.85 -11.85 24.01
C LYS A 405 4.01 -11.26 22.88
N ILE A 406 3.03 -11.99 22.35
CA ILE A 406 2.13 -11.44 21.34
C ILE A 406 1.27 -10.35 22.01
N ASP A 407 1.24 -9.18 21.38
CA ASP A 407 0.39 -8.07 21.75
C ASP A 407 -0.75 -7.90 20.73
N TYR A 408 -1.91 -7.45 21.17
CA TYR A 408 -3.12 -7.33 20.35
C TYR A 408 -3.59 -5.89 20.28
N GLN A 409 -3.79 -5.39 19.07
CA GLN A 409 -4.46 -4.12 18.83
C GLN A 409 -5.85 -4.40 18.25
N VAL A 410 -6.89 -4.04 19.00
CA VAL A 410 -8.29 -4.34 18.65
C VAL A 410 -9.12 -3.07 18.68
N GLY A 411 -9.82 -2.79 17.58
CA GLY A 411 -10.79 -1.69 17.53
C GLY A 411 -10.20 -0.30 17.36
N GLY A 412 -9.01 -0.18 16.75
CA GLY A 412 -8.35 1.10 16.42
C GLY A 412 -7.17 1.48 17.34
N PRO A 413 -6.38 2.50 16.98
CA PRO A 413 -5.26 2.97 17.79
C PRO A 413 -5.78 3.66 19.07
N GLY A 414 -5.04 3.49 20.18
CA GLY A 414 -5.37 4.19 21.44
C GLY A 414 -5.15 5.71 21.38
N THR A 415 -4.27 6.17 20.48
CA THR A 415 -3.97 7.58 20.21
C THR A 415 -4.04 7.83 18.71
N PRO A 416 -5.25 8.00 18.13
CA PRO A 416 -5.42 8.23 16.71
C PRO A 416 -4.80 9.56 16.29
N GLU A 417 -4.19 9.59 15.10
CA GLU A 417 -3.72 10.83 14.49
C GLU A 417 -4.92 11.65 13.97
N LEU A 418 -5.13 12.84 14.56
CA LEU A 418 -6.25 13.72 14.21
C LEU A 418 -5.88 14.82 13.19
N TYR A 419 -4.60 14.89 12.82
CA TYR A 419 -4.06 15.85 11.85
C TYR A 419 -4.38 17.30 12.19
N ASP A 420 -4.26 17.68 13.47
CA ASP A 420 -4.65 19.00 13.99
C ASP A 420 -3.98 20.17 13.26
N ASP A 421 -2.76 19.97 12.75
CA ASP A 421 -1.92 20.92 12.02
C ASP A 421 -2.18 20.96 10.50
N VAL A 422 -3.06 20.11 9.97
CA VAL A 422 -3.40 20.07 8.54
C VAL A 422 -4.74 20.75 8.28
N ASP A 423 -4.69 21.82 7.50
CA ASP A 423 -5.86 22.49 6.94
C ASP A 423 -6.11 22.03 5.49
N PHE A 424 -7.36 21.68 5.19
CA PHE A 424 -7.79 21.33 3.84
C PHE A 424 -8.48 22.50 3.16
N ASP A 425 -8.16 22.67 1.89
CA ASP A 425 -8.81 23.64 1.02
C ASP A 425 -9.87 22.92 0.17
N ALA A 426 -11.13 23.35 0.27
CA ALA A 426 -12.23 22.73 -0.45
C ALA A 426 -12.07 22.80 -1.99
N ASP A 427 -11.16 23.64 -2.51
CA ASP A 427 -10.92 23.80 -3.93
C ASP A 427 -9.62 23.11 -4.42
N ALA A 428 -8.86 22.46 -3.53
CA ALA A 428 -7.50 21.98 -3.82
C ALA A 428 -7.31 20.47 -3.58
N TYR A 429 -8.08 19.63 -4.27
CA TYR A 429 -8.12 18.17 -4.04
C TYR A 429 -6.76 17.46 -4.06
N LEU A 430 -5.99 17.61 -5.15
CA LEU A 430 -4.64 17.03 -5.26
C LEU A 430 -3.72 17.54 -4.13
N VAL A 431 -3.76 18.83 -3.85
CA VAL A 431 -2.91 19.47 -2.84
C VAL A 431 -3.26 18.98 -1.43
N ASN A 432 -4.54 18.77 -1.13
CA ASN A 432 -4.98 18.18 0.13
C ASN A 432 -4.39 16.77 0.31
N SER A 433 -4.39 15.95 -0.75
CA SER A 433 -3.77 14.63 -0.72
C SER A 433 -2.26 14.68 -0.47
N TRP A 434 -1.56 15.66 -1.05
CA TRP A 434 -0.14 15.89 -0.78
C TRP A 434 0.13 16.38 0.65
N ARG A 435 -0.70 17.28 1.19
CA ARG A 435 -0.56 17.77 2.58
C ARG A 435 -0.62 16.61 3.56
N MET A 436 -1.56 15.68 3.37
CA MET A 436 -1.67 14.48 4.20
C MET A 436 -0.44 13.60 4.13
N PHE A 437 0.00 13.27 2.91
CA PHE A 437 1.18 12.43 2.75
C PHE A 437 2.43 13.08 3.33
N LYS A 438 2.61 14.38 3.09
CA LYS A 438 3.73 15.16 3.61
C LYS A 438 3.76 15.18 5.13
N SER A 439 2.62 15.46 5.79
CA SER A 439 2.53 15.50 7.25
C SER A 439 2.96 14.16 7.86
N SER A 440 2.38 13.05 7.38
CA SER A 440 2.75 11.70 7.84
C SER A 440 4.22 11.37 7.55
N LEU A 441 4.73 11.69 6.35
CA LEU A 441 6.10 11.39 5.96
C LEU A 441 7.13 12.18 6.77
N GLU A 442 6.94 13.49 6.92
CA GLU A 442 7.86 14.35 7.67
C GLU A 442 7.81 14.06 9.17
N GLY A 443 6.62 13.75 9.73
CA GLY A 443 6.48 13.32 11.12
C GLY A 443 7.13 11.98 11.44
N ASN A 444 7.28 11.10 10.44
CA ASN A 444 7.99 9.83 10.61
C ASN A 444 9.53 9.96 10.46
N ILE A 445 10.01 10.88 9.62
CA ILE A 445 11.45 11.03 9.31
C ILE A 445 12.18 11.95 10.28
N ARG A 446 11.53 13.00 10.78
CA ARG A 446 12.09 13.94 11.77
C ARG A 446 11.98 13.37 13.18
#